data_AF-A0AA52EGR4-F1
#
_entry.id   AF-A0AA52EGR4-F1
#
_cell.length_a   1.000
_cell.length_b   1.000
_cell.length_c   1.000
_cell.angle_alpha   90.00
_cell.angle_beta   90.00
_cell.angle_gamma   90.00
#
_symmetry.space_group_name_H-M   'P 1'
#
loop_
_entity.id
_entity.type
_entity.pdbx_description
1 polymer ?
#
loop_
_entity_poly.entity_id
_entity_poly.type
_entity_poly.pdbx_seq_one_letter_code
_entity_poly.pdbx_strand_id
1 'polypeptide(L)'
;MGIFSRLSDIINSNINAILDRAEDPDKIIRMVIQEMEDTLVEVRSSAARAIADQKDIERKLVRIEEASSEWETKAELAISKGREDLAKGALMEKNKLTEMADHLKGEIAHIQEALTRHEEDVVKLDKKLREARAKKASLKTRTKTAQNTVKLKRNIYDTRIDDAFERFDKVERRLDRIEGEAEAMEMGREGKSLEQEFADLETTDEVEAELEALKAKVNGTKKSEKKETEAAE
;
A
#
# COMPACT_ATOMS: atom_id res chain seq x y z
N MET A 1 -14.94 -15.69 -25.64
CA MET A 1 -14.65 -14.32 -26.12
C MET A 1 -13.44 -14.40 -27.03
N GLY A 2 -13.51 -13.85 -28.25
CA GLY A 2 -12.38 -13.85 -29.18
C GLY A 2 -11.25 -12.92 -28.73
N ILE A 3 -10.03 -13.19 -29.20
CA ILE A 3 -8.83 -12.38 -28.91
C ILE A 3 -9.02 -10.89 -29.24
N PHE A 4 -9.76 -10.59 -30.31
CA PHE A 4 -10.05 -9.24 -30.77
C PHE A 4 -11.09 -8.50 -29.91
N SER A 5 -12.03 -9.24 -29.30
CA SER A 5 -12.97 -8.68 -28.33
C SER A 5 -12.20 -8.22 -27.09
N ARG A 6 -11.34 -9.10 -26.56
CA ARG A 6 -10.49 -8.78 -25.40
C ARG A 6 -9.61 -7.56 -25.67
N LEU A 7 -8.94 -7.54 -26.82
CA LEU A 7 -8.10 -6.40 -27.23
C LEU A 7 -8.90 -5.09 -27.31
N SER A 8 -10.08 -5.11 -27.93
CA SER A 8 -10.95 -3.94 -28.03
C SER A 8 -11.44 -3.46 -26.67
N ASP A 9 -11.83 -4.39 -25.80
CA ASP A 9 -12.25 -4.09 -24.43
C ASP A 9 -11.10 -3.45 -23.65
N ILE A 10 -9.89 -3.99 -23.78
CA ILE A 10 -8.67 -3.44 -23.16
C ILE A 10 -8.33 -2.06 -23.72
N ILE A 11 -8.41 -1.85 -25.04
CA ILE A 11 -8.14 -0.55 -25.69
C ILE A 11 -9.21 0.49 -25.35
N ASN A 12 -10.42 0.09 -25.00
CA ASN A 12 -11.47 1.02 -24.57
C ASN A 12 -11.60 1.15 -23.05
N SER A 13 -11.01 0.24 -22.27
CA SER A 13 -11.14 0.25 -20.81
C SER A 13 -10.47 1.46 -20.17
N ASN A 14 -11.18 2.16 -19.29
CA ASN A 14 -10.59 3.19 -18.45
C ASN A 14 -9.96 2.54 -17.20
N ILE A 15 -8.63 2.52 -17.16
CA ILE A 15 -7.86 1.93 -16.05
C ILE A 15 -8.25 2.58 -14.71
N ASN A 16 -8.56 3.89 -14.69
CA ASN A 16 -8.94 4.56 -13.44
C ASN A 16 -10.29 4.02 -12.92
N ALA A 17 -11.29 3.86 -13.79
CA ALA A 17 -12.60 3.35 -13.39
C ALA A 17 -12.53 1.90 -12.86
N ILE A 18 -11.62 1.09 -13.40
CA ILE A 18 -11.36 -0.28 -12.90
C ILE A 18 -10.74 -0.23 -11.50
N LEU A 19 -9.78 0.66 -11.28
CA LEU A 19 -9.11 0.80 -9.99
C LEU A 19 -10.01 1.38 -8.90
N ASP A 20 -10.90 2.31 -9.24
CA ASP A 20 -11.79 2.97 -8.29
C ASP A 20 -12.84 2.02 -7.70
N ARG A 21 -13.14 0.91 -8.41
CA ARG A 21 -14.08 -0.14 -7.98
C ARG A 21 -13.39 -1.36 -7.36
N ALA A 22 -12.06 -1.39 -7.36
CA ALA A 22 -11.30 -2.55 -6.91
C ALA A 22 -11.08 -2.50 -5.39
N GLU A 23 -11.37 -3.60 -4.71
CA GLU A 23 -11.00 -3.79 -3.29
C GLU A 23 -9.47 -3.86 -3.10
N ASP A 24 -8.76 -4.50 -4.04
CA ASP A 24 -7.29 -4.55 -4.09
C ASP A 24 -6.78 -3.99 -5.43
N PRO A 25 -6.54 -2.67 -5.53
CA PRO A 25 -6.09 -2.04 -6.78
C PRO A 25 -4.69 -2.51 -7.20
N ASP A 26 -3.84 -2.96 -6.27
CA ASP A 26 -2.49 -3.45 -6.56
C ASP A 26 -2.51 -4.83 -7.21
N LYS A 27 -3.45 -5.69 -6.82
CA LYS A 27 -3.67 -6.99 -7.48
C LYS A 27 -4.33 -6.81 -8.85
N ILE A 28 -5.38 -6.00 -8.93
CA ILE A 28 -6.11 -5.79 -10.19
C ILE A 28 -5.21 -5.17 -11.26
N ILE A 29 -4.39 -4.16 -10.94
CA ILE A 29 -3.49 -3.57 -11.94
C ILE A 29 -2.43 -4.54 -12.44
N ARG A 30 -1.97 -5.47 -11.58
CA ARG A 30 -1.04 -6.54 -11.98
C ARG A 30 -1.70 -7.50 -12.95
N MET A 31 -2.93 -7.92 -12.68
CA MET A 31 -3.69 -8.79 -13.57
C MET A 31 -3.95 -8.13 -14.92
N VAL A 32 -4.37 -6.86 -14.93
CA VAL A 32 -4.60 -6.11 -16.17
C VAL A 32 -3.32 -5.98 -17.01
N ILE A 33 -2.19 -5.68 -16.37
CA ILE A 33 -0.88 -5.62 -17.06
C ILE A 33 -0.52 -6.97 -17.67
N GLN A 34 -0.72 -8.07 -16.93
CA GLN A 34 -0.43 -9.41 -17.44
C GLN A 34 -1.35 -9.76 -18.62
N GLU A 35 -2.65 -9.47 -18.53
CA GLU A 35 -3.60 -9.72 -19.60
C GLU A 35 -3.28 -8.90 -20.87
N MET A 36 -2.85 -7.64 -20.70
CA MET A 36 -2.34 -6.82 -21.80
C MET A 36 -1.07 -7.42 -22.43
N GLU A 37 -0.13 -7.93 -21.63
CA GLU A 37 1.10 -8.58 -22.10
C GLU A 37 0.80 -9.87 -22.87
N ASP A 38 -0.08 -10.71 -22.34
CA ASP A 38 -0.52 -11.95 -22.99
C ASP A 38 -1.21 -11.65 -24.32
N THR A 39 -2.12 -10.67 -24.33
CA THR A 39 -2.81 -10.23 -25.55
C THR A 39 -1.82 -9.68 -26.58
N LEU A 40 -0.79 -8.95 -26.15
CA LEU A 40 0.26 -8.44 -27.05
C LEU A 40 1.05 -9.58 -27.71
N VAL A 41 1.37 -10.63 -26.97
CA VAL A 41 2.05 -11.82 -27.50
C VAL A 41 1.16 -12.55 -28.50
N GLU A 42 -0.12 -12.73 -28.19
CA GLU A 42 -1.09 -13.36 -29.09
C GLU A 42 -1.23 -12.58 -30.41
N VAL A 43 -1.40 -11.25 -30.35
CA VAL A 43 -1.53 -10.40 -31.55
C VAL A 43 -0.27 -10.47 -32.40
N ARG A 44 0.92 -10.44 -31.79
CA ARG A 44 2.19 -10.60 -32.52
C ARG A 44 2.32 -11.97 -33.18
N SER A 45 1.89 -13.03 -32.50
CA SER A 45 1.90 -14.39 -33.08
C SER A 45 0.93 -14.50 -34.26
N SER A 46 -0.27 -13.91 -34.15
CA SER A 46 -1.25 -13.85 -35.23
C SER A 46 -0.72 -13.06 -36.43
N ALA A 47 -0.11 -11.89 -36.19
CA ALA A 47 0.51 -11.09 -37.24
C ALA A 47 1.67 -11.84 -37.91
N ALA A 48 2.51 -12.55 -37.15
CA ALA A 48 3.58 -13.37 -37.71
C ALA A 48 3.06 -14.48 -38.62
N ARG A 49 1.93 -15.13 -38.25
CA ARG A 49 1.27 -16.13 -39.10
C ARG A 49 0.73 -15.50 -40.39
N ALA A 50 0.04 -14.37 -40.29
CA ALA A 50 -0.47 -13.64 -41.46
C ALA A 50 0.65 -13.20 -42.41
N ILE A 51 1.81 -12.76 -41.88
CA ILE A 51 3.00 -12.45 -42.70
C ILE A 51 3.54 -13.70 -43.40
N ALA A 52 3.55 -14.85 -42.72
CA ALA A 52 3.97 -16.10 -43.33
C ALA A 52 3.02 -16.51 -44.47
N ASP A 53 1.71 -16.43 -44.23
CA ASP A 53 0.68 -16.73 -45.22
C ASP A 53 0.78 -15.79 -46.43
N GLN A 54 0.99 -14.49 -46.19
CA GLN A 54 1.24 -13.50 -47.24
C GLN A 54 2.43 -13.91 -48.12
N LYS A 55 3.57 -14.27 -47.51
CA LYS A 55 4.77 -14.72 -48.24
C LYS A 55 4.54 -16.01 -49.03
N ASP A 56 3.70 -16.91 -48.53
CA ASP A 56 3.34 -18.12 -49.26
C ASP A 56 2.49 -17.80 -50.49
N ILE A 57 1.54 -16.87 -50.36
CA ILE A 57 0.71 -16.41 -51.48
C ILE A 57 1.56 -15.62 -52.49
N GLU A 58 2.46 -14.74 -52.05
CA GLU A 58 3.39 -14.02 -52.91
C GLU A 58 4.28 -14.99 -53.71
N ARG A 59 4.80 -16.04 -53.07
CA ARG A 59 5.57 -17.08 -53.78
C ARG A 59 4.75 -17.84 -54.82
N LYS A 60 3.46 -18.10 -54.56
CA LYS A 60 2.56 -18.69 -55.54
C LYS A 60 2.27 -17.73 -56.69
N LEU A 61 2.06 -16.45 -56.38
CA LEU A 61 1.81 -15.41 -57.37
C LEU A 61 2.96 -15.31 -58.37
N VAL A 62 4.21 -15.27 -57.88
CA VAL A 62 5.41 -15.23 -58.75
C VAL A 62 5.42 -16.41 -59.73
N ARG A 63 5.13 -17.64 -59.27
CA ARG A 63 5.09 -18.83 -60.14
C ARG A 63 3.98 -18.75 -61.20
N ILE A 64 2.82 -18.19 -60.85
CA ILE A 64 1.70 -18.01 -61.79
C ILE A 64 2.05 -16.94 -62.83
N GLU A 65 2.68 -15.84 -62.41
CA GLU A 65 3.13 -14.78 -63.31
C GLU A 65 4.23 -15.26 -64.27
N GLU A 66 5.18 -16.07 -63.79
CA GLU A 66 6.17 -16.75 -64.62
C GLU A 66 5.50 -17.68 -65.65
N ALA A 67 4.57 -18.54 -65.22
CA ALA A 67 3.84 -19.43 -66.12
C ALA A 67 3.00 -18.65 -67.16
N SER A 68 2.41 -17.52 -66.76
CA SER A 68 1.68 -16.62 -67.67
C SER A 68 2.61 -16.03 -68.74
N SER A 69 3.82 -15.61 -68.35
CA SER A 69 4.85 -15.13 -69.29
C SER A 69 5.34 -16.23 -70.25
N GLU A 70 5.47 -17.47 -69.77
CA GLU A 70 5.79 -18.60 -70.65
C GLU A 70 4.70 -18.86 -71.69
N TRP A 71 3.42 -18.75 -71.31
CA TRP A 71 2.29 -18.89 -72.24
C TRP A 71 2.24 -17.76 -73.27
N GLU A 72 2.58 -16.54 -72.87
CA GLU A 72 2.77 -15.41 -73.79
C GLU A 72 3.86 -15.70 -74.82
N THR A 73 5.04 -16.14 -74.37
CA THR A 73 6.14 -16.53 -75.25
C THR A 73 5.74 -17.66 -76.21
N LYS A 74 4.97 -18.65 -75.73
CA LYS A 74 4.43 -19.74 -76.58
C LYS A 74 3.44 -19.22 -77.62
N ALA A 75 2.61 -18.24 -77.27
CA ALA A 75 1.67 -17.60 -78.20
C ALA A 75 2.41 -16.83 -79.30
N GLU A 76 3.43 -16.05 -78.95
CA GLU A 76 4.30 -15.34 -79.91
C GLU A 76 5.01 -16.31 -80.87
N LEU A 77 5.53 -17.42 -80.34
CA LEU A 77 6.15 -18.47 -81.15
C LEU A 77 5.15 -19.13 -82.11
N ALA A 78 3.91 -19.35 -81.67
CA ALA A 78 2.87 -19.92 -82.52
C ALA A 78 2.48 -18.96 -83.66
N ILE A 79 2.37 -17.65 -83.38
CA ILE A 79 2.11 -16.61 -84.38
C ILE A 79 3.24 -16.54 -85.41
N SER A 80 4.50 -16.51 -84.96
CA SER A 80 5.66 -16.47 -85.88
C SER A 80 5.74 -17.69 -86.82
N LYS A 81 5.13 -18.81 -86.42
CA LYS A 81 5.01 -20.03 -87.24
C LYS A 81 3.69 -20.12 -88.03
N GLY A 82 2.87 -19.08 -88.03
CA GLY A 82 1.59 -19.02 -88.74
C GLY A 82 0.50 -19.93 -88.16
N ARG A 83 0.64 -20.38 -86.91
CA ARG A 83 -0.34 -21.25 -86.23
C ARG A 83 -1.21 -20.46 -85.26
N GLU A 84 -2.20 -19.77 -85.80
CA GLU A 84 -3.12 -18.91 -85.04
C GLU A 84 -4.01 -19.67 -84.06
N ASP A 85 -4.36 -20.93 -84.37
CA ASP A 85 -5.13 -21.83 -83.52
C ASP A 85 -4.39 -22.11 -82.20
N LEU A 86 -3.10 -22.45 -82.29
CA LEU A 86 -2.23 -22.66 -81.13
C LEU A 86 -1.99 -21.36 -80.36
N ALA A 87 -1.85 -20.22 -81.05
CA ALA A 87 -1.71 -18.92 -80.41
C ALA A 87 -2.94 -18.55 -79.57
N LYS A 88 -4.15 -18.76 -80.10
CA LYS A 88 -5.41 -18.54 -79.37
C LYS A 88 -5.50 -19.44 -78.14
N GLY A 89 -5.14 -20.72 -78.26
CA GLY A 89 -5.12 -21.65 -77.13
C GLY A 89 -4.15 -21.20 -76.03
N ALA A 90 -2.94 -20.77 -76.39
CA ALA A 90 -1.95 -20.25 -75.45
C ALA A 90 -2.43 -18.97 -74.74
N LEU A 91 -3.07 -18.05 -75.46
CA LEU A 91 -3.65 -16.84 -74.88
C LEU A 91 -4.83 -17.14 -73.94
N MET A 92 -5.63 -18.16 -74.21
CA MET A 92 -6.68 -18.60 -73.29
C MET A 92 -6.12 -19.11 -71.97
N GLU A 93 -5.04 -19.91 -72.00
CA GLU A 93 -4.37 -20.37 -70.78
C GLU A 93 -3.67 -19.21 -70.04
N LYS A 94 -3.05 -18.27 -70.76
CA LYS A 94 -2.51 -17.03 -70.17
C LYS A 94 -3.60 -16.25 -69.42
N ASN A 95 -4.77 -16.06 -70.03
CA ASN A 95 -5.86 -15.32 -69.41
C ASN A 95 -6.33 -15.99 -68.11
N LYS A 96 -6.47 -17.32 -68.08
CA LYS A 96 -6.83 -18.06 -66.85
C LYS A 96 -5.80 -17.83 -65.74
N LEU A 97 -4.51 -17.89 -66.06
CA LEU A 97 -3.45 -17.62 -65.09
C LEU A 97 -3.45 -16.17 -64.60
N THR A 98 -3.78 -15.23 -65.49
CA THR A 98 -3.90 -13.81 -65.13
C THR A 98 -5.07 -13.58 -64.16
N GLU A 99 -6.23 -14.19 -64.42
CA GLU A 99 -7.37 -14.15 -63.48
C GLU A 99 -7.02 -14.74 -62.11
N MET A 100 -6.28 -15.87 -62.09
CA MET A 100 -5.78 -16.45 -60.83
C MET A 100 -4.79 -15.52 -60.13
N ALA A 101 -3.89 -14.87 -60.86
CA ALA A 101 -2.93 -13.92 -60.30
C ALA A 101 -3.65 -12.71 -59.68
N ASP A 102 -4.66 -12.18 -60.35
CA ASP A 102 -5.46 -11.06 -59.85
C ASP A 102 -6.22 -11.43 -58.56
N HIS A 103 -6.74 -12.66 -58.48
CA HIS A 103 -7.34 -13.17 -57.24
C HIS A 103 -6.32 -13.21 -56.09
N LEU A 104 -5.12 -13.77 -56.31
CA LEU A 104 -4.07 -13.81 -55.29
C LEU A 104 -3.60 -12.42 -54.88
N LYS A 105 -3.53 -11.46 -55.81
CA LYS A 105 -3.23 -10.04 -55.50
C LYS A 105 -4.29 -9.44 -54.58
N GLY A 106 -5.57 -9.74 -54.84
CA GLY A 106 -6.66 -9.35 -53.95
C GLY A 106 -6.53 -9.94 -52.53
N GLU A 107 -6.20 -11.23 -52.43
CA GLU A 107 -5.95 -11.87 -51.13
C GLU A 107 -4.78 -11.23 -50.37
N ILE A 108 -3.67 -10.94 -51.06
CA ILE A 108 -2.51 -10.24 -50.46
C ILE A 108 -2.94 -8.86 -49.94
N ALA A 109 -3.71 -8.10 -50.71
CA ALA A 109 -4.18 -6.78 -50.30
C ALA A 109 -5.05 -6.84 -49.03
N HIS A 110 -5.94 -7.83 -48.92
CA HIS A 110 -6.75 -8.05 -47.72
C HIS A 110 -5.90 -8.41 -46.50
N ILE A 111 -4.88 -9.26 -46.67
CA ILE A 111 -3.95 -9.60 -45.58
C ILE A 111 -3.14 -8.37 -45.14
N GLN A 112 -2.68 -7.55 -46.09
CA GLN A 112 -1.95 -6.32 -45.80
C GLN A 112 -2.81 -5.33 -45.00
N GLU A 113 -4.07 -5.13 -45.37
CA GLU A 113 -5.00 -4.27 -44.62
C GLU A 113 -5.18 -4.78 -43.17
N ALA A 114 -5.35 -6.08 -42.99
CA ALA A 114 -5.46 -6.69 -41.67
C ALA A 114 -4.17 -6.50 -40.84
N LEU A 115 -2.99 -6.65 -41.46
CA LEU A 115 -1.69 -6.43 -40.81
C LEU A 115 -1.51 -4.98 -40.37
N THR A 116 -1.84 -4.00 -41.22
CA THR A 116 -1.78 -2.57 -40.85
C THR A 116 -2.67 -2.28 -39.64
N ARG A 117 -3.88 -2.85 -39.61
CA ARG A 117 -4.78 -2.72 -38.46
C ARG A 117 -4.19 -3.34 -37.19
N HIS A 118 -3.56 -4.51 -37.30
CA HIS A 118 -2.87 -5.15 -36.17
C HIS A 118 -1.70 -4.31 -35.64
N GLU A 119 -0.94 -3.66 -36.52
CA GLU A 119 0.13 -2.74 -36.11
C GLU A 119 -0.42 -1.55 -35.31
N GLU A 120 -1.49 -0.93 -35.77
CA GLU A 120 -2.15 0.15 -35.02
C GLU A 120 -2.62 -0.31 -33.64
N ASP A 121 -3.22 -1.49 -33.56
CA ASP A 121 -3.73 -2.04 -32.30
C ASP A 121 -2.59 -2.37 -31.34
N VAL A 122 -1.46 -2.88 -31.85
CA VAL A 122 -0.22 -3.10 -31.08
C VAL A 122 0.30 -1.78 -30.49
N VAL A 123 0.32 -0.70 -31.28
CA VAL A 123 0.77 0.62 -30.80
C VAL A 123 -0.16 1.15 -29.70
N LYS A 124 -1.48 1.02 -29.88
CA LYS A 124 -2.48 1.42 -28.87
C LYS A 124 -2.32 0.61 -27.58
N LEU A 125 -2.11 -0.69 -27.70
CA LEU A 125 -1.92 -1.59 -26.56
C LEU A 125 -0.62 -1.28 -25.81
N ASP A 126 0.50 -1.04 -26.52
CA ASP A 126 1.78 -0.68 -25.89
C ASP A 126 1.66 0.64 -25.12
N LYS A 127 0.96 1.63 -25.68
CA LYS A 127 0.69 2.89 -24.99
C LYS A 127 -0.09 2.64 -23.68
N LYS A 128 -1.15 1.85 -23.73
CA LYS A 128 -1.93 1.51 -22.53
C LYS A 128 -1.13 0.72 -21.51
N LEU A 129 -0.28 -0.20 -21.95
CA LEU A 129 0.59 -0.97 -21.07
C LEU A 129 1.57 -0.06 -20.33
N ARG A 130 2.13 0.96 -21.00
CA ARG A 130 2.98 1.98 -20.36
C ARG A 130 2.20 2.79 -19.34
N GLU A 131 0.98 3.22 -19.65
CA GLU A 131 0.09 3.94 -18.73
C GLU A 131 -0.23 3.08 -17.48
N ALA A 132 -0.58 1.81 -17.68
CA ALA A 132 -0.86 0.86 -16.60
C ALA A 132 0.37 0.66 -15.70
N ARG A 133 1.57 0.48 -16.28
CA ARG A 133 2.83 0.35 -15.54
C ARG A 133 3.16 1.61 -14.73
N ALA A 134 2.98 2.81 -15.32
CA ALA A 134 3.17 4.07 -14.62
C ALA A 134 2.20 4.22 -13.44
N LYS A 135 0.93 3.84 -13.64
CA LYS A 135 -0.08 3.86 -12.58
C LYS A 135 0.25 2.88 -11.46
N LYS A 136 0.71 1.67 -11.78
CA LYS A 136 1.19 0.69 -10.79
C LYS A 136 2.36 1.22 -9.95
N ALA A 137 3.33 1.88 -10.59
CA ALA A 137 4.43 2.51 -9.88
C ALA A 137 3.95 3.61 -8.93
N SER A 138 3.00 4.44 -9.37
CA SER A 138 2.38 5.49 -8.55
C SER A 138 1.62 4.91 -7.35
N LEU A 139 0.81 3.86 -7.56
CA LEU A 139 0.08 3.16 -6.49
C LEU A 139 1.05 2.60 -5.45
N LYS A 140 2.10 1.89 -5.88
CA LYS A 140 3.12 1.34 -4.97
C LYS A 140 3.77 2.42 -4.10
N THR A 141 4.11 3.57 -4.70
CA THR A 141 4.69 4.70 -3.95
C THR A 141 3.69 5.28 -2.96
N ARG A 142 2.44 5.51 -3.37
CA ARG A 142 1.38 6.02 -2.48
C ARG A 142 1.11 5.08 -1.31
N THR A 143 1.00 3.78 -1.57
CA THR A 143 0.82 2.75 -0.54
C THR A 143 1.99 2.74 0.44
N LYS A 144 3.24 2.80 -0.05
CA LYS A 144 4.42 2.88 0.82
C LYS A 144 4.43 4.15 1.67
N THR A 145 4.11 5.30 1.10
CA THR A 145 4.03 6.57 1.85
C THR A 145 2.93 6.51 2.91
N ALA A 146 1.73 6.04 2.55
CA ALA A 146 0.61 5.90 3.49
C ALA A 146 0.95 4.93 4.63
N GLN A 147 1.57 3.78 4.32
CA GLN A 147 2.05 2.82 5.32
C GLN A 147 3.10 3.45 6.25
N ASN A 148 4.05 4.22 5.70
CA ASN A 148 5.04 4.91 6.51
C ASN A 148 4.40 5.98 7.41
N THR A 149 3.44 6.76 6.89
CA THR A 149 2.70 7.74 7.70
C THR A 149 1.91 7.08 8.82
N VAL A 150 1.25 5.95 8.56
CA VAL A 150 0.54 5.18 9.59
C VAL A 150 1.50 4.63 10.63
N LYS A 151 2.64 4.05 10.23
CA LYS A 151 3.68 3.55 11.14
C LYS A 151 4.24 4.68 12.01
N LEU A 152 4.57 5.83 11.43
CA LEU A 152 5.04 7.00 12.16
C LEU A 152 4.00 7.47 13.18
N LYS A 153 2.72 7.61 12.77
CA LYS A 153 1.65 7.98 13.69
C LYS A 153 1.50 6.97 14.83
N ARG A 154 1.47 5.66 14.53
CA ARG A 154 1.41 4.61 15.57
C ARG A 154 2.57 4.69 16.54
N ASN A 155 3.80 4.73 16.04
CA ASN A 155 4.99 4.79 16.89
C ASN A 155 5.03 6.05 17.76
N ILE A 156 4.58 7.20 17.24
CA ILE A 156 4.50 8.46 17.97
C ILE A 156 3.41 8.43 19.05
N TYR A 157 2.30 7.70 18.83
CA TYR A 157 1.26 7.53 19.85
C TYR A 157 1.68 6.52 20.92
N ASP A 158 2.30 5.40 20.54
CA ASP A 158 2.85 4.40 21.48
C ASP A 158 3.88 5.03 22.42
N THR A 159 4.93 5.67 21.86
CA THR A 159 6.01 6.25 22.69
C THR A 159 5.55 7.40 23.58
N ARG A 160 4.52 8.15 23.19
CA ARG A 160 3.94 9.20 24.07
C ARG A 160 3.17 8.62 25.25
N ILE A 161 2.50 7.48 25.04
CA ILE A 161 1.79 6.78 26.11
C ILE A 161 2.82 6.14 27.04
N ASP A 162 3.84 5.47 26.50
CA ASP A 162 4.92 4.86 27.28
C ASP A 162 5.71 5.90 28.11
N ASP A 163 6.09 7.05 27.52
CA ASP A 163 6.77 8.14 28.25
C ASP A 163 5.86 8.76 29.34
N ALA A 164 4.55 8.81 29.11
CA ALA A 164 3.61 9.26 30.13
C ALA A 164 3.53 8.27 31.30
N PHE A 165 3.44 6.98 31.03
CA PHE A 165 3.47 5.93 32.08
C PHE A 165 4.78 5.94 32.85
N GLU A 166 5.93 6.07 32.18
CA GLU A 166 7.23 6.11 32.87
C GLU A 166 7.35 7.33 33.80
N ARG A 167 6.75 8.48 33.43
CA ARG A 167 6.67 9.66 34.28
C ARG A 167 5.71 9.46 35.45
N PHE A 168 4.57 8.82 35.24
CA PHE A 168 3.64 8.47 36.32
C PHE A 168 4.28 7.51 37.33
N ASP A 169 4.95 6.44 36.90
CA ASP A 169 5.66 5.51 37.78
C ASP A 169 6.78 6.20 38.58
N LYS A 170 7.40 7.25 38.04
CA LYS A 170 8.41 8.05 38.77
C LYS A 170 7.77 8.93 39.84
N VAL A 171 6.57 9.45 39.58
CA VAL A 171 5.80 10.22 40.57
C VAL A 171 5.27 9.29 41.65
N GLU A 172 4.72 8.14 41.29
CA GLU A 172 4.24 7.11 42.22
C GLU A 172 5.37 6.62 43.14
N ARG A 173 6.51 6.20 42.60
CA ARG A 173 7.68 5.82 43.42
C ARG A 173 8.19 6.92 44.34
N ARG A 174 8.01 8.20 43.96
CA ARG A 174 8.36 9.33 44.82
C ARG A 174 7.32 9.53 45.92
N LEU A 175 6.04 9.35 45.61
CA LEU A 175 4.95 9.36 46.56
C LEU A 175 5.14 8.23 47.57
N ASP A 176 5.33 6.99 47.11
CA ASP A 176 5.63 5.81 47.93
C ASP A 176 6.83 6.03 48.84
N ARG A 177 7.87 6.73 48.37
CA ARG A 177 9.03 7.05 49.19
C ARG A 177 8.72 8.09 50.27
N ILE A 178 7.91 9.10 49.95
CA ILE A 178 7.47 10.11 50.92
C ILE A 178 6.51 9.49 51.95
N GLU A 179 5.59 8.65 51.50
CA GLU A 179 4.68 7.87 52.36
C GLU A 179 5.48 6.90 53.21
N GLY A 180 6.44 6.18 52.64
CA GLY A 180 7.37 5.31 53.37
C GLY A 180 8.29 6.07 54.33
N GLU A 181 8.71 7.30 54.01
CA GLU A 181 9.44 8.18 54.94
C GLU A 181 8.53 8.63 56.10
N ALA A 182 7.25 8.91 55.84
CA ALA A 182 6.25 9.24 56.87
C ALA A 182 5.93 8.03 57.76
N GLU A 183 5.67 6.87 57.17
CA GLU A 183 5.48 5.60 57.88
C GLU A 183 6.73 5.21 58.66
N ALA A 184 7.94 5.43 58.14
CA ALA A 184 9.19 5.18 58.86
C ALA A 184 9.41 6.15 60.04
N MET A 185 8.91 7.39 59.95
CA MET A 185 8.89 8.31 61.10
C MET A 185 7.84 7.92 62.16
N GLU A 186 6.83 7.16 61.76
CA GLU A 186 5.81 6.60 62.65
C GLU A 186 6.22 5.23 63.22
N MET A 187 6.97 4.43 62.45
CA MET A 187 7.62 3.20 62.91
C MET A 187 8.69 3.51 63.95
N GLY A 188 8.47 3.02 65.17
CA GLY A 188 9.28 3.35 66.34
C GLY A 188 8.66 4.42 67.24
N ARG A 189 7.52 5.02 66.85
CA ARG A 189 6.61 5.73 67.77
C ARG A 189 5.55 4.83 68.38
N GLU A 190 5.40 3.60 67.92
CA GLU A 190 4.80 2.51 68.70
C GLU A 190 5.84 1.98 69.70
N GLY A 191 6.08 2.79 70.72
CA GLY A 191 7.11 2.51 71.71
C GLY A 191 7.33 3.63 72.73
N LYS A 192 6.32 4.47 73.00
CA LYS A 192 6.26 5.04 74.35
C LYS A 192 5.91 3.88 75.26
N SER A 193 6.90 3.42 76.02
CA SER A 193 6.69 2.38 77.03
C SER A 193 5.56 2.83 77.97
N LEU A 194 4.68 1.92 78.39
CA LEU A 194 3.71 2.16 79.47
C LEU A 194 4.39 2.77 80.71
N GLU A 195 5.67 2.45 80.96
CA GLU A 195 6.50 3.08 82.00
C GLU A 195 6.68 4.60 81.83
N GLN A 196 6.75 5.12 80.59
CA GLN A 196 6.84 6.56 80.32
C GLN A 196 5.49 7.26 80.50
N GLU A 197 4.37 6.61 80.18
CA GLU A 197 3.04 7.15 80.48
C GLU A 197 2.77 7.21 81.99
N PHE A 198 3.26 6.25 82.78
CA PHE A 198 3.17 6.31 84.24
C PHE A 198 4.12 7.35 84.85
N ALA A 199 5.33 7.52 84.32
CA ALA A 199 6.27 8.53 84.82
C ALA A 199 5.77 9.97 84.56
N ASP A 200 5.11 10.22 83.42
CA ASP A 200 4.49 11.51 83.12
C ASP A 200 3.24 11.77 83.99
N LEU A 201 2.52 10.71 84.42
CA LEU A 201 1.41 10.81 85.38
C LEU A 201 1.88 11.07 86.82
N GLU A 202 2.90 10.34 87.30
CA GLU A 202 3.48 10.54 88.65
C GLU A 202 4.12 11.93 88.80
N THR A 203 4.80 12.43 87.76
CA THR A 203 5.35 13.80 87.79
C THR A 203 4.29 14.88 87.72
N THR A 204 3.09 14.60 87.20
CA THR A 204 1.98 15.55 87.22
C THR A 204 1.32 15.60 88.61
N ASP A 205 1.17 14.46 89.28
CA ASP A 205 0.56 14.36 90.63
C ASP A 205 1.48 14.92 91.75
N GLU A 206 2.80 14.69 91.69
CA GLU A 206 3.74 15.27 92.66
C GLU A 206 3.86 16.79 92.53
N VAL A 207 3.84 17.32 91.30
CA VAL A 207 3.91 18.77 91.04
C VAL A 207 2.60 19.46 91.43
N GLU A 208 1.43 18.84 91.24
CA GLU A 208 0.16 19.37 91.76
C GLU A 208 0.10 19.34 93.30
N ALA A 209 0.62 18.28 93.94
CA ALA A 209 0.71 18.19 95.40
C ALA A 209 1.67 19.24 96.01
N GLU A 210 2.83 19.48 95.39
CA GLU A 210 3.75 20.54 95.81
C GLU A 210 3.15 21.94 95.60
N LEU A 211 2.35 22.14 94.56
CA LEU A 211 1.70 23.43 94.26
C LEU A 211 0.54 23.73 95.24
N GLU A 212 -0.23 22.72 95.66
CA GLU A 212 -1.21 22.81 96.75
C GLU A 212 -0.54 23.09 98.11
N ALA A 213 0.58 22.42 98.41
CA ALA A 213 1.36 22.68 99.63
C ALA A 213 1.95 24.10 99.66
N LEU A 214 2.41 24.62 98.52
CA LEU A 214 2.92 25.99 98.40
C LEU A 214 1.81 27.04 98.57
N LYS A 215 0.61 26.79 98.00
CA LYS A 215 -0.59 27.62 98.22
C LYS A 215 -1.00 27.65 99.69
N ALA A 216 -1.01 26.49 100.37
CA ALA A 216 -1.32 26.41 101.80
C ALA A 216 -0.31 27.19 102.66
N LYS A 217 0.98 27.14 102.31
CA LYS A 217 2.05 27.86 103.03
C LYS A 217 1.95 29.38 102.84
N VAL A 218 1.58 29.85 101.64
CA VAL A 218 1.38 31.28 101.34
C VAL A 218 0.10 31.84 102.00
N ASN A 219 -0.95 31.02 102.15
CA ASN A 219 -2.16 31.42 102.89
C ASN A 219 -1.99 31.34 104.42
N GLY A 220 -1.10 30.49 104.93
CA GLY A 220 -0.77 30.38 106.35
C GLY A 220 -0.01 31.59 106.90
N THR A 221 0.92 32.16 106.12
CA THR A 221 1.70 33.35 106.52
C THR A 221 0.88 34.64 106.51
N LYS A 222 -0.17 34.76 105.70
CA LYS A 222 -1.12 35.90 105.76
C LYS A 222 -2.02 35.92 107.01
N LYS A 223 -2.08 34.82 107.77
CA LYS A 223 -2.92 34.70 108.98
C LYS A 223 -2.15 34.91 110.28
N SER A 224 -0.81 34.87 110.28
CA SER A 224 0.01 35.17 111.47
C SER A 224 0.35 36.66 111.63
N GLU A 225 0.38 37.46 110.56
CA GLU A 225 0.58 38.92 110.65
C GLU A 225 -0.64 39.70 111.18
N LYS A 226 -1.81 39.06 111.35
CA LYS A 226 -3.03 39.69 111.89
C LYS A 226 -3.31 39.43 113.37
N LYS A 227 -2.47 38.63 114.06
CA LYS A 227 -2.62 38.31 115.50
C LYS A 227 -1.56 38.97 116.40
N GLU A 228 -0.52 39.58 115.84
CA GLU A 228 0.50 40.32 116.61
C GLU A 228 0.21 41.82 116.76
N THR A 229 -0.82 42.36 116.10
CA THR A 229 -1.27 43.76 116.27
C THR A 229 -2.43 43.97 117.24
N GLU A 230 -3.02 42.90 117.79
CA GLU A 230 -4.12 42.96 118.78
C GLU A 230 -3.68 42.60 120.22
N ALA A 231 -2.39 42.36 120.46
CA ALA A 231 -1.81 42.13 121.79
C ALA A 231 -1.01 43.35 122.32
N ALA A 232 -1.12 44.49 121.64
CA ALA A 232 -0.57 45.78 122.04
C ALA A 232 -1.70 46.82 122.16
N GLU A 233 -2.63 46.56 123.07
CA GLU A 233 -3.48 47.57 123.73
C GLU A 233 -3.71 47.17 125.19
#